data_AF-A0A7S0GIK9-F1
#
_entry.id   AF-A0A7S0GIK9-F1
#
_cell.length_a   1.000
_cell.length_b   1.000
_cell.length_c   1.000
_cell.angle_alpha   90.00
_cell.angle_beta   90.00
_cell.angle_gamma   90.00
#
_symmetry.space_group_name_H-M   'P 1'
#
loop_
_entity.id
_entity.type
_entity.pdbx_description
1 polymer ?
#
loop_
_entity_poly.entity_id
_entity_poly.type
_entity_poly.pdbx_seq_one_letter_code
_entity_poly.pdbx_strand_id
1 'polypeptide(L)'
;YRLSNGMGSPIFSSSLYAATSSTTTASTIRPDLAEQLGNEPTQQMLDVDDLLSSSSFPIPADELIQLAKAFTAAQLNGDAASWFADDFRFVAPVVGPFGKDEFIDSLSSFDLKTAFGNLNSNYHHWRVCPFDRNR
;
A
#
# COMPACT_ATOMS: atom_id res chain seq x y z
N TYR A 1 68.93 -35.35 -0.03
CA TYR A 1 67.85 -35.88 -0.87
C TYR A 1 66.99 -34.72 -1.36
N ARG A 2 67.03 -34.43 -2.67
CA ARG A 2 65.99 -33.65 -3.37
C ARG A 2 64.68 -34.45 -3.32
N LEU A 3 63.55 -33.78 -3.18
CA LEU A 3 62.50 -33.70 -4.23
C LEU A 3 61.38 -32.76 -3.77
N SER A 4 61.04 -31.86 -4.70
CA SER A 4 59.86 -31.02 -4.78
C SER A 4 58.58 -31.85 -4.89
N ASN A 5 57.47 -31.33 -4.36
CA ASN A 5 56.09 -31.40 -4.87
C ASN A 5 55.31 -30.45 -3.93
N GLY A 6 54.69 -29.35 -4.35
CA GLY A 6 53.85 -29.20 -5.53
C GLY A 6 52.39 -29.30 -5.08
N MET A 7 51.83 -28.21 -4.54
CA MET A 7 50.38 -28.04 -4.41
C MET A 7 50.07 -26.54 -4.30
N GLY A 8 49.78 -25.96 -5.47
CA GLY A 8 49.23 -24.61 -5.57
C GLY A 8 47.81 -24.59 -5.04
N SER A 9 47.53 -23.66 -4.13
CA SER A 9 46.17 -23.31 -3.74
C SER A 9 45.49 -22.61 -4.93
N PRO A 10 44.27 -23.00 -5.35
CA PRO A 10 43.55 -22.25 -6.36
C PRO A 10 43.10 -20.92 -5.78
N ILE A 11 43.56 -19.83 -6.40
CA ILE A 11 43.02 -18.49 -6.20
C ILE A 11 41.61 -18.50 -6.81
N PHE A 12 40.58 -18.53 -5.96
CA PHE A 12 39.21 -18.28 -6.42
C PHE A 12 39.09 -16.78 -6.72
N SER A 13 39.37 -16.40 -7.97
CA SER A 13 38.97 -15.09 -8.50
C SER A 13 37.46 -15.07 -8.66
N SER A 14 36.76 -14.63 -7.62
CA SER A 14 35.35 -14.30 -7.71
C SER A 14 35.27 -12.88 -8.26
N SER A 15 35.16 -12.77 -9.58
CA SER A 15 34.74 -11.55 -10.25
C SER A 15 33.37 -11.17 -9.69
N LEU A 16 33.35 -10.22 -8.75
CA LEU A 16 32.14 -9.54 -8.33
C LEU A 16 31.61 -8.80 -9.56
N TYR A 17 30.59 -9.37 -10.19
CA TYR A 17 29.75 -8.64 -11.13
C TYR A 17 29.23 -7.41 -10.40
N ALA A 18 29.76 -6.24 -10.77
CA ALA A 18 29.09 -4.99 -10.52
C ALA A 18 27.79 -5.05 -11.33
N ALA A 19 26.69 -5.41 -10.66
CA ALA A 19 25.37 -5.16 -11.19
C ALA A 19 25.23 -3.64 -11.26
N THR A 20 25.44 -3.07 -12.44
CA THR A 20 24.97 -1.73 -12.74
C THR A 20 23.45 -1.78 -12.64
N SER A 21 22.91 -1.36 -11.50
CA SER A 21 21.49 -1.06 -11.34
C SER A 21 21.16 0.12 -12.25
N SER A 22 20.98 -0.16 -13.53
CA SER A 22 20.27 0.75 -14.43
C SER A 22 18.80 0.70 -14.01
N THR A 23 18.41 1.63 -13.15
CA THR A 23 17.00 1.93 -12.88
C THR A 23 16.42 2.61 -14.12
N THR A 24 16.23 1.84 -15.19
CA THR A 24 15.37 2.26 -16.29
C THR A 24 13.96 2.08 -15.76
N THR A 25 13.34 3.15 -15.25
CA THR A 25 11.91 3.19 -14.98
C THR A 25 11.21 2.76 -16.27
N ALA A 26 10.62 1.57 -16.26
CA ALA A 26 9.94 1.04 -17.43
C ALA A 26 8.79 2.00 -17.81
N SER A 27 8.64 2.25 -19.12
CA SER A 27 7.50 2.97 -19.71
C SER A 27 6.19 2.49 -19.06
N THR A 28 5.41 3.43 -18.52
CA THR A 28 4.08 3.14 -17.96
C THR A 28 3.02 3.00 -19.06
N ILE A 29 3.34 3.47 -20.27
CA ILE A 29 2.56 3.27 -21.49
C ILE A 29 2.78 1.85 -22.02
N ARG A 30 1.75 1.29 -22.66
CA ARG A 30 1.85 0.04 -23.42
C ARG A 30 3.04 0.08 -24.40
N PRO A 31 3.86 -0.98 -24.50
CA PRO A 31 5.08 -0.95 -25.30
C PRO A 31 4.87 -0.53 -26.76
N ASP A 32 3.82 -1.03 -27.42
CA ASP A 32 3.51 -0.72 -28.82
C ASP A 32 3.17 0.75 -29.05
N LEU A 33 2.58 1.41 -28.05
CA LEU A 33 2.23 2.82 -28.10
C LEU A 33 3.40 3.71 -27.65
N ALA A 34 4.21 3.24 -26.71
CA ALA A 34 5.42 3.95 -26.27
C ALA A 34 6.41 4.13 -27.43
N GLU A 35 6.57 3.10 -28.27
CA GLU A 35 7.39 3.16 -29.49
C GLU A 35 6.84 4.18 -30.51
N GLN A 36 5.52 4.31 -30.63
CA GLN A 36 4.87 5.24 -31.56
C GLN A 36 4.93 6.69 -31.07
N LEU A 37 4.75 6.93 -29.77
CA LEU A 37 4.67 8.26 -29.20
C LEU A 37 6.06 8.87 -28.98
N GLY A 38 7.07 8.05 -28.69
CA GLY A 38 8.46 8.49 -28.54
C GLY A 38 8.75 9.36 -27.31
N ASN A 39 7.73 9.71 -26.51
CA ASN A 39 7.85 10.38 -25.21
C ASN A 39 6.65 10.07 -24.28
N GLU A 40 6.91 10.02 -22.97
CA GLU A 40 5.86 10.02 -21.93
C GLU A 40 5.73 11.43 -21.32
N PRO A 41 4.52 11.91 -20.94
CA PRO A 41 4.34 13.19 -20.26
C PRO A 41 4.79 13.13 -18.79
N THR A 42 6.10 13.04 -18.57
CA THR A 42 6.75 12.80 -17.27
C THR A 42 6.47 13.85 -16.19
N GLN A 43 6.19 15.11 -16.55
CA GLN A 43 5.88 16.17 -15.58
C GLN A 43 4.44 16.14 -15.04
N GLN A 44 3.52 15.49 -15.75
CA GLN A 44 2.09 15.45 -15.41
C GLN A 44 1.66 14.06 -14.96
N MET A 45 2.47 13.04 -15.25
CA MET A 45 2.29 11.68 -14.75
C MET A 45 2.85 11.59 -13.34
N LEU A 46 2.01 11.09 -12.44
CA LEU A 46 2.35 10.95 -11.04
C LEU A 46 3.20 9.71 -10.83
N ASP A 47 4.38 9.87 -10.26
CA ASP A 47 5.11 8.74 -9.68
C ASP A 47 4.59 8.49 -8.26
N VAL A 48 3.65 7.54 -8.16
CA VAL A 48 2.99 7.21 -6.88
C VAL A 48 3.98 6.52 -5.94
N ASP A 49 4.88 5.69 -6.46
CA ASP A 49 5.81 4.91 -5.64
C ASP A 49 6.88 5.83 -5.03
N ASP A 50 7.38 6.80 -5.79
CA ASP A 50 8.28 7.84 -5.28
C ASP A 50 7.60 8.74 -4.25
N LEU A 51 6.34 9.12 -4.46
CA LEU A 51 5.60 9.93 -3.48
C LEU A 51 5.27 9.20 -2.19
N LEU A 52 4.96 7.91 -2.28
CA LEU A 52 4.70 7.09 -1.09
C LEU A 52 5.99 6.77 -0.34
N SER A 53 7.10 6.50 -1.05
CA SER A 53 8.40 6.23 -0.42
C SER A 53 9.03 7.48 0.24
N SER A 54 8.75 8.67 -0.29
CA SER A 54 9.18 9.95 0.31
C SER A 54 8.26 10.49 1.42
N SER A 55 7.18 9.76 1.73
CA SER A 55 6.25 10.11 2.82
C SER A 55 6.94 10.14 4.18
N SER A 56 6.70 11.19 4.97
CA SER A 56 7.12 11.28 6.38
C SER A 56 6.05 10.79 7.38
N PHE A 57 4.96 10.22 6.90
CA PHE A 57 3.90 9.71 7.76
C PHE A 57 4.39 8.53 8.61
N PRO A 58 4.06 8.42 9.91
CA PRO A 58 4.66 7.42 10.80
C PRO A 58 4.37 5.95 10.48
N ILE A 59 3.24 5.67 9.82
CA ILE A 59 2.85 4.30 9.47
C ILE A 59 3.12 4.07 7.97
N PRO A 60 3.90 3.05 7.58
CA PRO A 60 4.15 2.75 6.17
C PRO A 60 2.86 2.48 5.38
N ALA A 61 2.88 2.78 4.08
CA ALA A 61 1.71 2.63 3.21
C ALA A 61 1.13 1.21 3.19
N ASP A 62 2.00 0.20 3.14
CA ASP A 62 1.59 -1.22 3.17
C ASP A 62 0.92 -1.60 4.50
N GLU A 63 1.41 -1.05 5.61
CA GLU A 63 0.86 -1.29 6.93
C GLU A 63 -0.51 -0.61 7.09
N LEU A 64 -0.69 0.60 6.57
CA LEU A 64 -2.01 1.26 6.51
C LEU A 64 -3.03 0.43 5.72
N ILE A 65 -2.63 -0.15 4.59
CA ILE A 65 -3.50 -1.03 3.81
C ILE A 65 -3.88 -2.29 4.61
N GLN A 66 -2.93 -2.86 5.37
CA GLN A 66 -3.20 -4.02 6.23
C GLN A 66 -4.17 -3.66 7.36
N LEU A 67 -3.98 -2.53 8.03
CA LEU A 67 -4.87 -2.03 9.07
C LEU A 67 -6.28 -1.77 8.53
N ALA A 68 -6.40 -1.16 7.36
CA ALA A 68 -7.70 -0.92 6.72
C ALA A 68 -8.43 -2.23 6.41
N LYS A 69 -7.72 -3.23 5.86
CA LYS A 69 -8.28 -4.57 5.61
C LYS A 69 -8.70 -5.26 6.91
N ALA A 70 -7.90 -5.16 7.97
CA ALA A 70 -8.21 -5.72 9.27
C ALA A 70 -9.46 -5.07 9.89
N PHE A 71 -9.57 -3.74 9.81
CA PHE A 71 -10.77 -3.01 10.24
C PHE A 71 -12.01 -3.43 9.46
N THR A 72 -11.92 -3.57 8.13
CA THR A 72 -13.04 -4.06 7.31
C THR A 72 -13.46 -5.47 7.71
N ALA A 73 -12.51 -6.37 7.98
CA ALA A 73 -12.81 -7.71 8.48
C ALA A 73 -13.50 -7.66 9.85
N ALA A 74 -13.00 -6.85 10.78
CA ALA A 74 -13.61 -6.66 12.10
C ALA A 74 -15.03 -6.08 11.99
N GLN A 75 -15.26 -5.13 11.07
CA GLN A 75 -16.58 -4.53 10.85
C GLN A 75 -17.59 -5.56 10.33
N LEU A 76 -17.17 -6.43 9.42
CA LEU A 76 -18.02 -7.54 8.94
C LEU A 76 -18.40 -8.53 10.06
N ASN A 77 -17.56 -8.66 11.08
CA ASN A 77 -17.82 -9.50 12.25
C ASN A 77 -18.59 -8.79 13.37
N GLY A 78 -18.74 -7.46 13.31
CA GLY A 78 -19.37 -6.65 14.35
C GLY A 78 -18.42 -6.23 15.48
N ASP A 79 -17.11 -6.43 15.32
CA ASP A 79 -16.11 -6.24 16.38
C ASP A 79 -15.33 -4.92 16.28
N ALA A 80 -15.56 -4.13 15.23
CA ALA A 80 -14.78 -2.91 14.94
C ALA A 80 -15.09 -1.71 15.86
N ALA A 81 -16.18 -1.73 16.62
CA ALA A 81 -16.63 -0.59 17.42
C ALA A 81 -15.57 -0.15 18.47
N SER A 82 -14.83 -1.10 19.04
CA SER A 82 -13.78 -0.82 20.01
C SER A 82 -12.52 -0.21 19.38
N TRP A 83 -12.37 -0.26 18.05
CA TRP A 83 -11.17 0.20 17.34
C TRP A 83 -11.19 1.71 17.06
N PHE A 84 -12.33 2.39 17.24
CA PHE A 84 -12.36 3.85 17.19
C PHE A 84 -11.56 4.45 18.34
N ALA A 85 -10.79 5.51 18.05
CA ALA A 85 -10.07 6.28 19.06
C ALA A 85 -11.04 6.91 20.08
N ASP A 86 -10.54 7.21 21.28
CA ASP A 86 -11.35 7.80 22.36
C ASP A 86 -11.86 9.20 21.99
N ASP A 87 -11.12 9.94 21.16
CA ASP A 87 -11.47 11.27 20.65
C ASP A 87 -12.12 11.23 19.25
N PHE A 88 -12.57 10.06 18.80
CA PHE A 88 -13.24 9.91 17.51
C PHE A 88 -14.44 10.86 17.37
N ARG A 89 -14.53 11.51 16.21
CA ARG A 89 -15.67 12.36 15.83
C ARG A 89 -16.16 11.99 14.43
N PHE A 90 -17.46 11.75 14.32
CA PHE A 90 -18.12 11.67 13.02
C PHE A 90 -18.71 13.04 12.65
N VAL A 91 -18.24 13.61 11.54
CA VAL A 91 -18.67 14.93 11.04
C VAL A 91 -19.14 14.79 9.60
N ALA A 92 -20.45 14.85 9.37
CA ALA A 92 -21.02 14.90 8.03
C ALA A 92 -21.66 16.27 7.77
N PRO A 93 -21.91 16.65 6.49
CA PRO A 93 -22.42 17.98 6.16
C PRO A 93 -23.77 18.36 6.78
N VAL A 94 -24.62 17.36 7.07
CA VAL A 94 -26.00 17.56 7.56
C VAL A 94 -26.25 16.88 8.91
N VAL A 95 -25.42 15.89 9.28
CA VAL A 95 -25.61 15.07 10.48
C VAL A 95 -24.33 15.07 11.30
N GLY A 96 -24.46 15.31 12.60
CA GLY A 96 -23.34 15.43 13.54
C GLY A 96 -23.09 16.87 13.99
N PRO A 97 -21.98 17.12 14.72
CA PRO A 97 -20.87 16.21 14.95
C PRO A 97 -21.11 15.20 16.09
N PHE A 98 -21.02 13.90 15.81
CA PHE A 98 -21.21 12.85 16.81
C PHE A 98 -19.92 12.41 17.49
N GLY A 99 -20.02 11.98 18.74
CA GLY A 99 -18.98 11.20 19.42
C GLY A 99 -18.99 9.72 19.02
N LYS A 100 -18.05 8.95 19.56
CA LYS A 100 -17.92 7.49 19.31
C LYS A 100 -19.21 6.72 19.59
N ASP A 101 -19.77 6.88 20.80
CA ASP A 101 -20.95 6.11 21.22
C ASP A 101 -22.18 6.48 20.39
N GLU A 102 -22.44 7.78 20.20
CA GLU A 102 -23.53 8.27 19.35
C GLU A 102 -23.45 7.75 17.91
N PHE A 103 -22.23 7.68 17.36
CA PHE A 103 -22.02 7.14 16.01
C PHE A 103 -22.26 5.63 15.94
N ILE A 104 -21.73 4.86 16.89
CA ILE A 104 -21.95 3.40 16.96
C ILE A 104 -23.44 3.08 17.08
N ASP A 105 -24.15 3.78 17.96
CA ASP A 105 -25.59 3.61 18.15
C ASP A 105 -26.35 3.95 16.87
N SER A 106 -25.94 4.98 16.11
CA SER A 106 -26.59 5.36 14.85
C SER A 106 -26.49 4.28 13.75
N LEU A 107 -25.48 3.41 13.81
CA LEU A 107 -25.29 2.33 12.84
C LEU A 107 -26.12 1.08 13.17
N SER A 108 -26.59 0.95 14.41
CA SER A 108 -27.31 -0.24 14.89
C SER A 108 -28.65 -0.51 14.18
N SER A 109 -29.25 0.53 13.57
CA SER A 109 -30.55 0.41 12.90
C SER A 109 -30.50 -0.14 11.47
N PHE A 110 -29.31 -0.35 10.89
CA PHE A 110 -29.16 -0.72 9.48
C PHE A 110 -28.52 -2.11 9.30
N ASP A 111 -29.36 -3.14 9.18
CA ASP A 111 -28.92 -4.51 8.91
C ASP A 111 -28.80 -4.79 7.41
N LEU A 112 -27.63 -4.46 6.86
CA LEU A 112 -27.27 -4.75 5.47
C LEU A 112 -27.28 -6.23 5.12
N LYS A 113 -27.00 -7.12 6.08
CA LYS A 113 -26.93 -8.57 5.83
C LYS A 113 -28.33 -9.14 5.62
N THR A 114 -29.30 -8.69 6.41
CA THR A 114 -30.72 -9.05 6.20
C THR A 114 -31.27 -8.43 4.92
N ALA A 115 -30.93 -7.17 4.62
CA ALA A 115 -31.40 -6.50 3.41
C ALA A 115 -30.83 -7.14 2.12
N PHE A 116 -29.61 -7.68 2.18
CA PHE A 116 -28.90 -8.21 1.02
C PHE A 116 -28.15 -9.52 1.37
N GLY A 117 -28.88 -10.63 1.43
CA GLY A 117 -28.35 -11.94 1.86
C GLY A 117 -27.22 -12.54 1.00
N ASN A 118 -26.97 -12.01 -0.19
CA ASN A 118 -25.86 -12.39 -1.08
C ASN A 118 -24.90 -11.23 -1.36
N LEU A 119 -24.86 -10.21 -0.48
CA LEU A 119 -23.99 -9.06 -0.66
C LEU A 119 -22.52 -9.49 -0.71
N ASN A 120 -21.91 -9.29 -1.87
CA ASN A 120 -20.47 -9.40 -2.06
C ASN A 120 -19.95 -8.06 -2.58
N SER A 121 -19.33 -7.29 -1.69
CA SER A 121 -18.79 -5.97 -2.03
C SER A 121 -17.56 -6.03 -2.93
N ASN A 122 -16.97 -7.22 -3.16
CA ASN A 122 -15.79 -7.44 -3.97
C ASN A 122 -14.65 -6.45 -3.64
N TYR A 123 -14.28 -6.28 -2.37
CA TYR A 123 -13.28 -5.28 -1.99
C TYR A 123 -11.95 -5.48 -2.74
N HIS A 124 -11.57 -4.48 -3.54
CA HIS A 124 -10.38 -4.52 -4.39
C HIS A 124 -9.71 -3.13 -4.46
N HIS A 125 -8.51 -3.08 -5.02
CA HIS A 125 -7.76 -1.84 -5.29
C HIS A 125 -7.49 -0.97 -4.05
N TRP A 126 -7.11 -1.61 -2.95
CA TRP A 126 -6.58 -0.91 -1.76
C TRP A 126 -5.34 -0.11 -2.12
N ARG A 127 -5.34 1.18 -1.80
CA ARG A 127 -4.25 2.10 -2.09
C ARG A 127 -4.23 3.23 -1.07
N VAL A 128 -3.04 3.75 -0.80
CA VAL A 128 -2.89 4.98 -0.01
C VAL A 128 -2.97 6.18 -0.93
N CYS A 129 -3.66 7.24 -0.51
CA CYS A 129 -3.68 8.50 -1.24
C CYS A 129 -2.32 9.19 -1.13
N PRO A 130 -1.60 9.46 -2.24
CA PRO A 130 -0.28 10.07 -2.17
C PRO A 130 -0.34 11.54 -1.69
N PHE A 131 -1.48 12.22 -1.85
CA PHE A 131 -1.64 13.64 -1.52
C PHE A 131 -2.09 13.93 -0.09
N ASP A 132 -2.72 12.96 0.58
CA ASP A 132 -3.26 13.17 1.92
C ASP A 132 -2.17 13.04 2.98
N ARG A 133 -1.81 14.15 3.62
CA ARG A 133 -0.75 14.21 4.62
C ARG A 133 -1.21 13.76 6.01
N ASN A 134 -2.51 13.77 6.27
CA ASN A 134 -3.13 13.39 7.56
C ASN A 134 -3.84 12.03 7.42
N ARG A 135 -3.09 11.06 6.93
CA ARG A 135 -3.50 9.66 6.85
C ARG A 135 -3.36 8.93 8.18
#